data_AF-A0A7W0L248-F1
#
_entry.id   AF-A0A7W0L248-F1
#
_cell.length_a   1.000
_cell.length_b   1.000
_cell.length_c   1.000
_cell.angle_alpha   90.00
_cell.angle_beta   90.00
_cell.angle_gamma   90.00
#
_symmetry.space_group_name_H-M   'P 1'
#
loop_
_entity.id
_entity.type
_entity.pdbx_description
1 polymer ?
#
loop_
_entity_poly.entity_id
_entity_poly.type
_entity_poly.pdbx_seq_one_letter_code
_entity_poly.pdbx_strand_id
1 'polypeptide(L)' 'MPKQKLCSECGAELTAGPALCPLCGTPSHLEESWGDGTKAEPEPREVDDYHSDMRKLRAKLKALRNDDAEAV' A
#
# COMPACT_ATOMS: atom_id res chain seq x y z
N MET A 1 38.69 12.49 -16.77
CA MET A 1 37.37 12.34 -17.44
C MET A 1 36.35 12.02 -16.35
N PRO A 2 35.40 12.91 -16.03
CA PRO A 2 34.37 12.61 -15.05
C PRO A 2 33.46 11.50 -15.58
N LYS A 3 33.32 10.41 -14.83
CA LYS A 3 32.41 9.29 -15.18
C LYS A 3 30.98 9.79 -15.04
N GLN A 4 30.29 10.02 -16.17
CA GLN A 4 28.86 10.32 -16.17
C GLN A 4 28.11 9.12 -15.60
N LYS A 5 27.25 9.35 -14.61
CA LYS A 5 26.36 8.32 -14.07
C LYS A 5 25.07 8.40 -14.87
N LEU A 6 24.64 7.30 -15.50
CA LEU A 6 23.32 7.22 -16.14
C LEU A 6 22.34 6.55 -15.18
N CYS A 7 21.09 6.99 -15.19
CA CYS A 7 20.02 6.31 -14.47
C CYS A 7 19.75 4.95 -15.13
N SER A 8 19.67 3.88 -14.33
CA SER A 8 19.40 2.52 -14.83
C SER A 8 17.99 2.37 -15.41
N GLU A 9 17.03 3.17 -14.96
CA GLU A 9 15.62 3.02 -15.35
C GLU A 9 15.25 3.86 -16.57
N CYS A 10 15.63 5.15 -16.59
CA CYS A 10 15.24 6.06 -17.67
C CYS A 10 16.39 6.44 -18.60
N GLY A 11 17.63 6.02 -18.30
CA GLY A 11 18.81 6.36 -19.09
C GLY A 11 19.28 7.81 -18.97
N ALA A 12 18.65 8.61 -18.09
CA ALA A 12 18.99 10.02 -17.92
C ALA A 12 20.40 10.22 -17.35
N GLU A 13 21.09 11.25 -17.82
CA GLU A 13 22.37 11.69 -17.23
C GLU A 13 22.17 12.24 -15.82
N LEU A 14 22.67 11.50 -14.83
CA LEU A 14 22.66 11.90 -13.42
C LEU A 14 23.91 12.74 -13.14
N THR A 15 23.66 13.99 -12.73
CA THR A 15 24.70 14.81 -12.10
C THR A 15 24.97 14.27 -10.70
N ALA A 16 26.22 14.21 -10.26
CA ALA A 16 26.55 13.75 -8.91
C ALA A 16 25.97 14.74 -7.86
N GLY A 17 25.08 14.27 -6.99
CA GLY A 17 24.52 15.12 -5.93
C GLY A 17 23.14 14.71 -5.40
N PRO A 18 22.12 14.41 -6.23
CA PRO A 18 20.80 14.05 -5.75
C PRO A 18 20.72 12.56 -5.44
N ALA A 19 20.02 12.19 -4.36
CA ALA A 19 19.76 10.80 -3.96
C ALA A 19 18.72 10.10 -4.85
N LEU A 20 17.98 10.87 -5.66
CA LEU A 20 16.91 10.43 -6.55
C LEU A 20 17.15 11.01 -7.95
N CYS A 21 16.77 10.26 -8.98
CA CYS A 21 16.77 10.75 -10.35
C CYS A 21 15.75 11.90 -10.47
N PRO A 22 16.14 13.10 -10.93
CA PRO A 22 15.22 14.22 -11.07
C PRO A 22 14.17 14.03 -12.18
N LEU A 23 14.36 13.05 -13.08
CA LEU A 23 13.44 12.81 -14.20
C LEU A 23 12.39 11.75 -13.88
N CYS A 24 12.77 10.63 -13.25
CA CYS A 24 11.85 9.53 -12.98
C CYS A 24 11.63 9.23 -11.48
N GLY A 25 12.38 9.87 -10.59
CA GLY A 25 12.30 9.65 -9.15
C GLY A 25 13.01 8.40 -8.63
N THR A 26 13.66 7.60 -9.49
CA THR A 26 14.36 6.38 -9.06
C THR A 26 15.57 6.72 -8.18
N PRO A 27 15.74 6.09 -7.00
CA PRO A 27 16.90 6.33 -6.15
C PRO A 27 18.20 5.94 -6.85
N SER A 28 19.20 6.83 -6.81
CA SER A 28 20.47 6.67 -7.51
C SER A 28 21.52 5.89 -6.74
N HIS A 29 21.21 5.49 -5.50
CA HIS A 29 22.07 4.68 -4.63
C HIS A 29 21.23 3.58 -3.98
N LEU A 30 21.42 2.33 -4.39
CA LEU A 30 21.19 1.22 -3.46
C LEU A 30 22.39 1.19 -2.52
N GLU A 31 22.28 1.83 -1.35
CA GLU A 31 23.01 1.36 -0.16
C GLU A 31 22.00 1.11 0.96
N GLU A 32 22.09 -0.09 1.50
CA GLU A 32 21.17 -0.73 2.43
C GLU A 32 20.95 0.07 3.72
N SER A 33 19.67 0.29 4.04
CA SER A 33 19.18 0.03 5.39
C SER A 33 17.69 -0.26 5.36
N TRP A 34 17.34 -1.44 4.88
CA TRP A 34 16.22 -2.21 5.45
C TRP A 34 16.85 -3.15 6.49
N GLY A 35 16.79 -2.94 7.80
CA GLY A 35 16.25 -1.88 8.63
C GLY A 35 16.70 -2.10 10.09
N ASP A 36 16.38 -1.18 10.99
CA ASP A 36 16.40 -1.43 12.43
C ASP A 36 15.02 -1.98 12.83
N GLY A 37 14.98 -3.28 13.13
CA GLY A 37 13.80 -3.97 13.62
C GLY A 37 13.54 -3.63 15.08
N THR A 38 12.43 -2.94 15.36
CA THR A 38 11.31 -3.43 16.20
C THR A 38 10.40 -2.27 16.58
N LYS A 39 9.49 -1.92 15.67
CA LYS A 39 8.06 -2.00 15.99
C LYS A 39 7.40 -2.62 14.76
N ALA A 40 6.92 -3.86 14.90
CA ALA A 40 5.81 -4.26 14.07
C ALA A 40 4.70 -3.24 14.37
N GLU A 41 4.52 -2.29 13.46
CA GLU A 41 3.29 -1.54 13.41
C GLU A 41 2.19 -2.60 13.25
N PRO A 42 1.21 -2.69 14.16
CA PRO A 42 0.09 -3.60 13.95
C PRO A 42 -0.47 -3.25 12.58
N GLU A 43 -0.51 -4.25 11.69
CA GLU A 43 -1.14 -4.17 10.37
C GLU A 43 -2.35 -3.24 10.44
N PRO A 44 -2.41 -2.19 9.59
CA PRO A 44 -3.54 -1.28 9.56
C PRO A 44 -4.83 -2.09 9.54
N ARG A 45 -5.68 -1.90 10.57
CA ARG A 45 -6.99 -2.56 10.67
C ARG A 45 -7.65 -2.49 9.30
N GLU A 46 -8.02 -3.62 8.70
CA GLU A 46 -8.59 -3.68 7.36
C GLU A 46 -9.66 -2.58 7.20
N VAL A 47 -9.32 -1.48 6.50
CA VAL A 47 -10.26 -0.38 6.24
C VAL A 47 -11.10 -0.71 5.01
N ASP A 48 -11.37 -2.00 4.81
CA ASP A 48 -12.21 -2.47 3.72
C ASP A 48 -13.57 -2.91 4.26
N ASP A 49 -14.44 -1.91 4.14
CA ASP A 49 -15.77 -2.08 3.56
C ASP A 49 -16.92 -2.20 4.55
N TYR A 50 -17.07 -1.14 5.36
CA TYR A 50 -18.30 -0.82 6.08
C TYR A 50 -19.56 -1.07 5.24
N HIS A 51 -19.55 -0.76 3.94
CA HIS A 51 -20.70 -1.03 3.08
C HIS A 51 -20.95 -2.52 2.87
N SER A 52 -19.92 -3.36 2.76
CA SER A 52 -20.06 -4.81 2.73
C SER A 52 -20.55 -5.38 4.06
N ASP A 53 -20.09 -4.86 5.19
CA ASP A 53 -20.59 -5.28 6.50
C ASP A 53 -22.04 -4.88 6.71
N MET A 54 -22.43 -3.68 6.29
CA MET A 54 -23.81 -3.22 6.30
C MET A 54 -24.70 -4.05 5.37
N ARG A 55 -24.18 -4.51 4.21
CA ARG A 55 -24.90 -5.45 3.32
C ARG A 55 -25.14 -6.80 3.99
N LYS A 56 -24.13 -7.38 4.64
CA LYS A 56 -24.25 -8.66 5.36
C LYS A 56 -25.23 -8.56 6.52
N LEU A 57 -25.14 -7.48 7.31
CA LEU A 57 -26.04 -7.25 8.45
C LEU A 57 -27.51 -7.15 7.99
N ARG A 58 -27.77 -6.43 6.90
CA ARG A 58 -29.11 -6.31 6.31
C ARG A 58 -29.67 -7.65 5.86
N ALA A 59 -28.85 -8.50 5.24
CA ALA A 59 -29.27 -9.84 4.83
C ALA A 59 -29.63 -10.72 6.04
N LYS A 60 -28.79 -10.68 7.10
CA LYS A 60 -29.03 -11.44 8.34
C LYS A 60 -30.32 -11.04 9.05
N LEU A 61 -30.60 -9.74 9.16
CA LEU A 61 -31.85 -9.25 9.77
C LEU A 61 -33.09 -9.63 8.96
N LYS A 62 -32.98 -9.66 7.63
CA LYS A 62 -34.08 -10.13 6.76
C LYS A 62 -34.36 -11.61 6.94
N ALA A 63 -33.33 -12.44 7.08
CA ALA A 63 -33.48 -13.87 7.36
C ALA A 63 -34.21 -14.08 8.70
N LEU A 64 -33.70 -13.48 9.78
CA LEU A 64 -34.33 -13.55 11.11
C LEU A 64 -35.80 -13.15 11.09
N ARG A 65 -36.13 -12.03 10.42
CA ARG A 65 -37.52 -11.59 10.27
C ARG A 65 -38.39 -12.60 9.52
N ASN A 66 -37.85 -13.27 8.51
CA ASN A 66 -38.59 -14.27 7.75
C ASN A 66 -38.76 -15.56 8.55
N ASP A 67 -37.74 -15.96 9.31
CA ASP A 67 -37.81 -17.10 10.23
C ASP A 67 -38.89 -16.85 11.32
N ASP A 68 -38.97 -15.62 11.84
CA ASP A 68 -40.03 -15.19 12.76
C ASP A 68 -41.42 -15.07 12.07
N ALA A 69 -41.46 -14.82 10.76
CA ALA A 69 -42.70 -14.76 9.98
C ALA A 69 -43.25 -16.14 9.59
N GLU A 70 -42.41 -17.17 9.63
CA GLU A 70 -42.81 -18.58 9.42
C GLU A 70 -43.30 -19.23 10.72
N ALA A 71 -43.02 -18.60 11.87
CA ALA A 71 -43.43 -19.04 13.19
C ALA A 71 -44.84 -18.56 13.64
N VAL A 72 -45.67 -18.02 12.72
CA VAL A 72 -47.02 -17.49 12.98
C VAL A 72 -48.07 -18.09 12.05
#